data_AF-A0A822WM41-F1
#
_entry.id   AF-A0A822WM41-F1
#
_cell.length_a   1.000
_cell.length_b   1.000
_cell.length_c   1.000
_cell.angle_alpha   90.00
_cell.angle_beta   90.00
_cell.angle_gamma   90.00
#
_symmetry.space_group_name_H-M   'P 1'
#
loop_
_entity.id
_entity.type
_entity.pdbx_description
1 polymer ?
#
loop_
_entity_poly.entity_id
_entity_poly.type
_entity_poly.pdbx_seq_one_letter_code
_entity_poly.pdbx_strand_id
1 'polypeptide(L)'
;MTTFHSLTVAKVEPETRDAVTITFAVPQALQEAYRFRPGQHLTLKTTLGEDELRRCYSICRSTAPGEISVAVKAIDGGRFSRYARDEIKAGMALEVMVPQGQFGYQPQAEREGHYLAIAAGSGITPMLAIISATLSIESNSHFTLIYGNRSSQSMMFRQALADLKDKYPQRLQLVSIFSQERLDSDLLYGRIDGEKLQALAKTLINFRQYDEAFICGPSAMMDDAEATLKALGMPEKSIHLERFNTSGITVKRAVHVQAEGQKVTVRQDGRDREITLTADDESILDAALRQGADLPYACKGGVCATCKCKVLRGKVDMATNYSLEPDELAAGYVLSCQSLPLTADVIVDFDAKGMA
;
A
#
# COMPACT_ATOMS: atom_id res chain seq x y z
N MET A 1 14.01 -7.19 10.68
CA MET A 1 15.16 -6.75 9.88
C MET A 1 14.67 -5.77 8.83
N THR A 2 14.98 -4.51 9.05
CA THR A 2 14.58 -3.36 8.21
C THR A 2 15.76 -3.01 7.33
N THR A 3 16.15 -3.98 6.52
CA THR A 3 17.40 -3.96 5.77
C THR A 3 17.13 -3.43 4.38
N PHE A 4 17.80 -2.35 4.02
CA PHE A 4 17.91 -1.91 2.65
C PHE A 4 19.00 -2.71 1.94
N HIS A 5 18.71 -3.12 0.72
CA HIS A 5 19.71 -3.65 -0.20
C HIS A 5 19.78 -2.74 -1.42
N SER A 6 21.00 -2.50 -1.89
CA SER A 6 21.21 -1.82 -3.16
C SER A 6 20.88 -2.78 -4.29
N LEU A 7 19.75 -2.56 -4.96
CA LEU A 7 19.33 -3.36 -6.11
C LEU A 7 19.52 -2.58 -7.41
N THR A 8 19.97 -3.29 -8.45
CA THR A 8 20.07 -2.72 -9.80
C THR A 8 18.68 -2.66 -10.44
N VAL A 9 18.35 -1.53 -11.04
CA VAL A 9 17.18 -1.37 -11.91
C VAL A 9 17.44 -2.15 -13.19
N ALA A 10 16.79 -3.30 -13.35
CA ALA A 10 16.88 -4.12 -14.55
C ALA A 10 16.18 -3.43 -15.73
N LYS A 11 15.01 -2.84 -15.48
CA LYS A 11 14.17 -2.25 -16.52
C LYS A 11 13.33 -1.10 -15.97
N VAL A 12 13.09 -0.10 -16.82
CA VAL A 12 12.08 0.94 -16.61
C VAL A 12 11.17 0.98 -17.82
N GLU A 13 9.87 0.81 -17.60
CA GLU A 13 8.87 0.72 -18.65
C GLU A 13 7.84 1.84 -18.51
N PRO A 14 7.56 2.62 -19.55
CA PRO A 14 6.44 3.56 -19.52
C PRO A 14 5.13 2.77 -19.50
N GLU A 15 4.26 3.06 -18.53
CA GLU A 15 2.89 2.51 -18.46
C GLU A 15 1.88 3.51 -19.01
N THR A 16 2.04 4.78 -18.66
CA THR A 16 1.25 5.92 -19.15
C THR A 16 2.16 7.14 -19.29
N ARG A 17 1.63 8.28 -19.76
CA ARG A 17 2.38 9.55 -19.79
C ARG A 17 2.97 9.94 -18.42
N ASP A 18 2.29 9.57 -17.34
CA ASP A 18 2.61 9.96 -15.98
C ASP A 18 3.01 8.80 -15.08
N ALA A 19 3.16 7.58 -15.60
CA ALA A 19 3.53 6.41 -14.79
C ALA A 19 4.56 5.52 -15.47
N VAL A 20 5.44 4.96 -14.64
CA VAL A 20 6.47 3.99 -15.04
C VAL A 20 6.41 2.76 -14.15
N THR A 21 6.74 1.59 -14.70
CA THR A 21 7.08 0.39 -13.93
C THR A 21 8.60 0.28 -13.83
N ILE A 22 9.09 0.08 -12.62
CA ILE A 22 10.52 -0.11 -12.32
C ILE A 22 10.69 -1.56 -11.87
N THR A 23 11.53 -2.30 -12.58
CA THR A 23 11.88 -3.69 -12.25
C THR A 23 13.29 -3.72 -11.68
N PHE A 24 13.44 -4.34 -10.51
CA PHE A 24 14.72 -4.55 -9.85
C PHE A 24 15.21 -5.96 -10.09
N ALA A 25 16.51 -6.09 -10.39
CA ALA A 25 17.20 -7.38 -10.35
C ALA A 25 17.51 -7.73 -8.89
N VAL A 26 17.05 -8.90 -8.46
CA VAL A 26 17.27 -9.46 -7.13
C VAL A 26 18.37 -10.53 -7.22
N PRO A 27 19.58 -10.26 -6.70
CA PRO A 27 20.66 -11.24 -6.67
C PRO A 27 20.24 -12.55 -6.00
N GLN A 28 20.80 -13.68 -6.44
CA GLN A 28 20.44 -15.01 -5.92
C GLN A 28 20.47 -15.09 -4.39
N ALA A 29 21.48 -14.49 -3.75
CA ALA A 29 21.62 -14.47 -2.28
C ALA A 29 20.49 -13.71 -1.56
N LEU A 30 19.77 -12.83 -2.24
CA LEU A 30 18.68 -12.02 -1.69
C LEU A 30 17.29 -12.54 -2.09
N GLN A 31 17.18 -13.52 -2.99
CA GLN A 31 15.88 -13.96 -3.50
C GLN A 31 14.91 -14.42 -2.40
N GLU A 32 15.40 -15.09 -1.36
CA GLU A 32 14.54 -15.50 -0.23
C GLU A 32 14.00 -14.29 0.54
N ALA A 33 14.83 -13.27 0.77
CA ALA A 33 14.44 -12.06 1.49
C ALA A 33 13.45 -11.19 0.71
N TYR A 34 13.39 -11.34 -0.61
CA TYR A 34 12.48 -10.61 -1.51
C TYR A 34 11.29 -11.44 -1.99
N ARG A 35 11.08 -12.63 -1.43
CA ARG A 35 9.79 -13.30 -1.57
C ARG A 35 8.70 -12.41 -0.98
N PHE A 36 7.59 -12.30 -1.70
CA PHE A 36 6.48 -11.44 -1.29
C PHE A 36 5.17 -12.17 -1.45
N ARG A 37 4.17 -11.70 -0.71
CA ARG A 37 2.77 -12.07 -0.87
C ARG A 37 2.07 -10.99 -1.71
N PRO A 38 1.14 -11.36 -2.61
CA PRO A 38 0.38 -10.38 -3.38
C PRO A 38 -0.29 -9.34 -2.48
N GLY A 39 -0.10 -8.06 -2.80
CA GLY A 39 -0.55 -6.92 -1.99
C GLY A 39 0.53 -6.27 -1.12
N GLN A 40 1.70 -6.90 -0.96
CA GLN A 40 2.85 -6.26 -0.31
C GLN A 40 3.47 -5.14 -1.15
N HIS A 41 4.27 -4.30 -0.51
CA HIS A 41 4.97 -3.17 -1.11
C HIS A 41 6.47 -3.18 -0.82
N LEU A 42 7.22 -2.42 -1.61
CA LEU A 42 8.63 -2.10 -1.34
C LEU A 42 8.75 -0.65 -0.87
N THR A 43 9.67 -0.40 0.06
CA THR A 43 10.13 0.95 0.36
C THR A 43 11.37 1.25 -0.46
N LEU A 44 11.30 2.28 -1.30
CA LEU A 44 12.42 2.80 -2.04
C LEU A 44 13.00 4.01 -1.33
N LYS A 45 14.34 4.07 -1.27
CA LYS A 45 15.09 5.16 -0.68
C LYS A 45 16.03 5.78 -1.71
N THR A 46 16.04 7.10 -1.76
CA THR A 46 16.97 7.88 -2.59
C THR A 46 17.32 9.19 -1.89
N THR A 47 18.44 9.79 -2.27
CA THR A 47 18.86 11.10 -1.77
C THR A 47 18.75 12.11 -2.91
N LEU A 48 17.92 13.14 -2.75
CA LEU A 48 17.77 14.23 -3.73
C LEU A 48 18.22 15.54 -3.08
N GLY A 49 19.42 16.00 -3.42
CA GLY A 49 20.07 17.12 -2.74
C GLY A 49 20.52 16.71 -1.34
N GLU A 50 20.11 17.46 -0.32
CA GLU A 50 20.40 17.16 1.09
C GLU A 50 19.33 16.27 1.74
N ASP A 51 18.20 16.04 1.06
CA ASP A 51 17.07 15.30 1.62
C ASP A 51 17.08 13.83 1.25
N GLU A 52 16.97 12.97 2.25
CA GLU A 52 16.63 11.56 2.07
C GLU A 52 15.11 11.40 1.88
N LEU A 53 14.72 10.78 0.76
CA LEU A 53 13.33 10.49 0.43
C LEU A 53 13.09 8.98 0.46
N ARG A 54 12.12 8.56 1.29
CA ARG A 54 11.61 7.19 1.36
C ARG A 54 10.17 7.14 0.88
N ARG A 55 9.80 6.23 -0.02
CA ARG A 55 8.40 6.05 -0.47
C ARG A 55 8.06 4.57 -0.65
N CYS A 56 6.83 4.20 -0.28
CA CYS A 56 6.30 2.87 -0.51
C CYS A 56 5.60 2.78 -1.87
N TYR A 57 5.81 1.67 -2.57
CA TYR A 57 5.11 1.35 -3.80
C TYR A 57 4.72 -0.14 -3.79
N SER A 58 3.44 -0.42 -4.00
CA SER A 58 2.94 -1.80 -4.05
C SER A 58 3.61 -2.59 -5.18
N ILE A 59 3.96 -3.82 -4.87
CA ILE A 59 4.55 -4.75 -5.82
C ILE A 59 3.45 -5.13 -6.82
N CYS A 60 3.69 -4.90 -8.11
CA CYS A 60 2.68 -5.05 -9.15
C CYS A 60 2.83 -6.34 -9.97
N ARG A 61 4.05 -6.89 -10.05
CA ARG A 61 4.34 -8.15 -10.73
C ARG A 61 5.68 -8.74 -10.27
N SER A 62 5.82 -10.05 -10.46
CA SER A 62 7.11 -10.73 -10.60
C SER A 62 7.13 -11.34 -11.99
N THR A 63 7.95 -10.77 -12.88
CA THR A 63 8.05 -11.13 -14.29
C THR A 63 8.85 -12.40 -14.52
N ALA A 64 9.84 -12.64 -13.65
CA ALA A 64 10.74 -13.78 -13.70
C ALA A 64 11.32 -14.09 -12.30
N PRO A 65 11.83 -15.31 -12.07
CA PRO A 65 12.64 -15.59 -10.89
C PRO A 65 13.78 -14.59 -10.75
N GLY A 66 13.90 -13.96 -9.58
CA GLY A 66 14.92 -12.94 -9.33
C GLY A 66 14.57 -11.55 -9.82
N GLU A 67 13.33 -11.27 -10.20
CA GLU A 67 12.86 -9.91 -10.51
C GLU A 67 11.65 -9.52 -9.65
N ILE A 68 11.61 -8.24 -9.27
CA ILE A 68 10.48 -7.65 -8.57
C ILE A 68 10.18 -6.26 -9.12
N SER A 69 8.91 -5.96 -9.34
CA SER A 69 8.49 -4.72 -9.98
C SER A 69 7.53 -3.91 -9.11
N VAL A 70 7.70 -2.59 -9.14
CA VAL A 70 6.75 -1.61 -8.60
C VAL A 70 6.41 -0.59 -9.67
N ALA A 71 5.22 -0.01 -9.57
CA ALA A 71 4.79 1.06 -10.47
C ALA A 71 4.67 2.38 -9.73
N VAL A 72 5.19 3.44 -10.36
CA VAL A 72 5.20 4.78 -9.80
C VAL A 72 4.44 5.70 -10.75
N LYS A 73 3.35 6.28 -10.24
CA LYS A 73 2.62 7.36 -10.92
C LYS A 73 3.06 8.71 -10.35
N ALA A 74 3.52 9.60 -11.22
CA ALA A 74 3.85 10.97 -10.87
C ALA A 74 2.61 11.72 -10.39
N ILE A 75 2.66 12.23 -9.16
CA ILE A 75 1.64 13.11 -8.61
C ILE A 75 2.12 14.56 -8.63
N ASP A 76 1.17 15.49 -8.71
CA ASP A 76 1.48 16.90 -8.57
C ASP A 76 2.09 17.18 -7.18
N GLY A 77 3.08 18.08 -7.11
CA GLY A 77 3.87 18.32 -5.89
C GLY A 77 4.80 17.16 -5.44
N GLY A 78 4.60 15.92 -5.89
CA GLY A 78 5.42 14.76 -5.52
C GLY A 78 6.88 14.75 -6.00
N ARG A 79 7.84 14.89 -5.08
CA ARG A 79 9.29 14.86 -5.36
C ARG A 79 9.77 13.50 -5.88
N PHE A 80 9.61 12.44 -5.09
CA PHE A 80 10.08 11.10 -5.46
C PHE A 80 9.38 10.58 -6.72
N SER A 81 8.07 10.77 -6.84
CA SER A 81 7.30 10.23 -7.97
C SER A 81 7.69 10.87 -9.31
N ARG A 82 8.14 12.14 -9.31
CA ARG A 82 8.71 12.79 -10.49
C ARG A 82 10.11 12.26 -10.79
N TYR A 83 10.98 12.19 -9.79
CA TYR A 83 12.31 11.57 -9.92
C TYR A 83 12.22 10.15 -10.51
N ALA A 84 11.29 9.33 -10.01
CA ALA A 84 11.08 7.98 -10.48
C ALA A 84 10.69 7.89 -11.96
N ARG A 85 9.88 8.83 -12.45
CA ARG A 85 9.45 8.89 -13.84
C ARG A 85 10.53 9.48 -14.76
N ASP A 86 11.22 10.53 -14.32
CA ASP A 86 12.06 11.37 -15.17
C ASP A 86 13.53 10.96 -15.18
N GLU A 87 14.03 10.42 -14.06
CA GLU A 87 15.47 10.27 -13.84
C GLU A 87 15.90 8.81 -13.65
N ILE A 88 15.05 7.94 -13.09
CA ILE A 88 15.40 6.53 -12.91
C ILE A 88 15.51 5.83 -14.28
N LYS A 89 16.64 5.13 -14.47
CA LYS A 89 16.98 4.41 -15.70
C LYS A 89 17.51 3.02 -15.37
N ALA A 90 17.42 2.10 -16.33
CA ALA A 90 18.04 0.80 -16.24
C ALA A 90 19.56 0.92 -15.98
N GLY A 91 20.10 0.04 -15.16
CA GLY A 91 21.49 0.04 -14.70
C GLY A 91 21.75 0.88 -13.44
N MET A 92 20.83 1.76 -13.02
CA MET A 92 20.98 2.48 -11.76
C MET A 92 20.84 1.56 -10.56
N ALA A 93 21.53 1.88 -9.47
CA ALA A 93 21.30 1.24 -8.17
C ALA A 93 20.32 2.10 -7.35
N LEU A 94 19.37 1.46 -6.69
CA LEU A 94 18.52 2.09 -5.67
C LEU A 94 18.51 1.26 -4.40
N GLU A 95 18.38 1.95 -3.28
CA GLU A 95 18.19 1.32 -1.98
C GLU A 95 16.73 0.86 -1.86
N VAL A 96 16.55 -0.45 -1.81
CA VAL A 96 15.23 -1.11 -1.75
C VAL A 96 15.15 -1.89 -0.47
N MET A 97 14.14 -1.64 0.36
CA MET A 97 13.89 -2.49 1.53
C MET A 97 13.16 -3.78 1.11
N VAL A 98 13.35 -4.86 1.87
CA VAL A 98 12.59 -6.11 1.70
C VAL A 98 11.07 -5.87 1.71
N PRO A 99 10.26 -6.73 1.06
CA PRO A 99 8.81 -6.61 1.01
C PRO A 99 8.15 -6.44 2.39
N GLN A 100 7.23 -5.49 2.48
CA GLN A 100 6.46 -5.17 3.68
C GLN A 100 4.97 -5.05 3.38
N GLY A 101 4.15 -4.95 4.43
CA GLY A 101 2.70 -4.81 4.34
C GLY A 101 1.96 -6.12 4.61
N GLN A 102 0.69 -5.95 5.00
CA GLN A 102 -0.25 -7.03 5.29
C GLN A 102 -1.45 -7.03 4.35
N PHE A 103 -1.62 -5.99 3.53
CA PHE A 103 -2.67 -5.95 2.53
C PHE A 103 -2.52 -7.07 1.51
N GLY A 104 -3.66 -7.56 1.03
CA GLY A 104 -3.77 -8.52 -0.04
C GLY A 104 -4.16 -9.91 0.44
N TYR A 105 -3.72 -10.92 -0.30
CA TYR A 105 -4.24 -12.27 -0.18
C TYR A 105 -3.17 -13.27 -0.58
N GLN A 106 -3.12 -14.41 0.11
CA GLN A 106 -2.24 -15.51 -0.23
C GLN A 106 -3.06 -16.64 -0.85
N PRO A 107 -3.01 -16.81 -2.19
CA PRO A 107 -3.78 -17.85 -2.86
C PRO A 107 -3.35 -19.26 -2.48
N GLN A 108 -4.29 -20.20 -2.52
CA GLN A 108 -4.07 -21.61 -2.20
C GLN A 108 -4.63 -22.50 -3.32
N ALA A 109 -3.89 -23.55 -3.71
CA ALA A 109 -4.23 -24.36 -4.88
C ALA A 109 -5.61 -25.03 -4.80
N GLU A 110 -6.03 -25.41 -3.59
CA GLU A 110 -7.29 -26.10 -3.31
C GLU A 110 -8.47 -25.14 -3.11
N ARG A 111 -8.21 -23.83 -3.10
CA ARG A 111 -9.26 -22.84 -2.87
C ARG A 111 -10.09 -22.63 -4.14
N GLU A 112 -11.37 -22.40 -3.91
CA GLU A 112 -12.31 -21.91 -4.90
C GLU A 112 -13.06 -20.73 -4.27
N GLY A 113 -13.14 -19.62 -5.01
CA GLY A 113 -13.81 -18.42 -4.53
C GLY A 113 -14.04 -17.38 -5.61
N HIS A 114 -14.88 -16.41 -5.28
CA HIS A 114 -15.22 -15.26 -6.11
C HIS A 114 -14.64 -14.00 -5.47
N TYR A 115 -13.73 -13.34 -6.16
CA TYR A 115 -13.01 -12.19 -5.63
C TYR A 115 -13.38 -10.92 -6.39
N LEU A 116 -13.43 -9.80 -5.66
CA LEU A 116 -13.68 -8.47 -6.20
C LEU A 116 -12.46 -7.58 -5.98
N ALA A 117 -12.07 -6.84 -7.02
CA ALA A 117 -11.13 -5.73 -6.91
C ALA A 117 -11.82 -4.45 -7.37
N ILE A 118 -11.73 -3.39 -6.57
CA ILE A 118 -12.16 -2.05 -6.94
C ILE A 118 -10.93 -1.14 -6.91
N ALA A 119 -10.50 -0.70 -8.09
CA ALA A 119 -9.30 0.12 -8.24
C ALA A 119 -9.60 1.45 -8.92
N ALA A 120 -8.80 2.47 -8.62
CA ALA A 120 -8.72 3.67 -9.46
C ALA A 120 -7.30 4.20 -9.63
N GLY A 121 -6.95 4.59 -10.85
CA GLY A 121 -5.63 5.12 -11.19
C GLY A 121 -4.51 4.16 -10.79
N SER A 122 -3.56 4.62 -9.98
CA SER A 122 -2.43 3.81 -9.51
C SER A 122 -2.80 2.72 -8.50
N GLY A 123 -4.01 2.74 -7.92
CA GLY A 123 -4.48 1.68 -7.03
C GLY A 123 -4.63 0.30 -7.69
N ILE A 124 -4.40 0.22 -9.00
CA ILE A 124 -4.30 -1.06 -9.73
C ILE A 124 -3.05 -1.87 -9.35
N THR A 125 -1.99 -1.25 -8.85
CA THR A 125 -0.71 -1.92 -8.60
C THR A 125 -0.82 -3.15 -7.70
N PRO A 126 -1.41 -3.08 -6.49
CA PRO A 126 -1.57 -4.26 -5.64
C PRO A 126 -2.61 -5.23 -6.24
N MET A 127 -3.66 -4.70 -6.88
CA MET A 127 -4.73 -5.50 -7.48
C MET A 127 -4.19 -6.39 -8.61
N LEU A 128 -3.27 -5.88 -9.44
CA LEU A 128 -2.66 -6.65 -10.51
C LEU A 128 -1.90 -7.87 -9.97
N ALA A 129 -1.14 -7.69 -8.89
CA ALA A 129 -0.42 -8.79 -8.24
C ALA A 129 -1.40 -9.81 -7.64
N ILE A 130 -2.44 -9.36 -6.93
CA ILE A 130 -3.46 -10.23 -6.33
C ILE A 130 -4.19 -11.02 -7.42
N ILE A 131 -4.73 -10.35 -8.44
CA ILE A 131 -5.47 -10.99 -9.54
C ILE A 131 -4.60 -12.02 -10.25
N SER A 132 -3.36 -11.65 -10.61
CA SER A 132 -2.45 -12.53 -11.33
C SER A 132 -2.12 -13.79 -10.53
N ALA A 133 -1.84 -13.63 -9.23
CA ALA A 133 -1.51 -14.74 -8.35
C ALA A 133 -2.73 -15.66 -8.11
N THR A 134 -3.89 -15.10 -7.80
CA THR A 134 -5.12 -15.87 -7.57
C THR A 134 -5.48 -16.69 -8.80
N LEU A 135 -5.53 -16.08 -9.99
CA LEU A 135 -5.92 -16.79 -11.21
C LEU A 135 -4.91 -17.87 -11.63
N SER A 136 -3.63 -17.68 -11.28
CA SER A 136 -2.57 -18.64 -11.58
C SER A 136 -2.50 -19.81 -10.60
N ILE A 137 -2.84 -19.61 -9.33
CA ILE A 137 -2.68 -20.63 -8.26
C ILE A 137 -3.99 -21.37 -8.02
N GLU A 138 -5.12 -20.66 -7.94
CA GLU A 138 -6.42 -21.25 -7.62
C GLU A 138 -7.16 -21.53 -8.92
N SER A 139 -7.16 -22.77 -9.40
CA SER A 139 -7.61 -23.08 -10.77
C SER A 139 -9.10 -22.82 -11.02
N ASN A 140 -9.91 -22.79 -9.96
CA ASN A 140 -11.38 -22.66 -10.03
C ASN A 140 -11.89 -21.29 -9.59
N SER A 141 -11.03 -20.42 -9.07
CA SER A 141 -11.44 -19.10 -8.58
C SER A 141 -11.73 -18.11 -9.71
N HIS A 142 -12.65 -17.19 -9.46
CA HIS A 142 -13.08 -16.14 -10.38
C HIS A 142 -12.74 -14.76 -9.80
N PHE A 143 -12.41 -13.80 -10.66
CA PHE A 143 -12.08 -12.44 -10.26
C PHE A 143 -12.84 -11.42 -11.10
N THR A 144 -13.45 -10.45 -10.43
CA THR A 144 -14.00 -9.25 -11.08
C THR A 144 -13.19 -8.04 -10.68
N LEU A 145 -12.71 -7.27 -11.65
CA LEU A 145 -12.04 -6.00 -11.45
C LEU A 145 -12.92 -4.85 -11.97
N ILE A 146 -13.34 -3.96 -11.07
CA ILE A 146 -13.94 -2.66 -11.41
C ILE A 146 -12.81 -1.62 -11.36
N TYR A 147 -12.45 -1.06 -12.52
CA TYR A 147 -11.28 -0.18 -12.64
C TYR A 147 -11.62 1.19 -13.21
N GLY A 148 -11.50 2.22 -12.37
CA GLY A 148 -11.79 3.61 -12.68
C GLY A 148 -10.56 4.38 -13.17
N ASN A 149 -10.68 5.05 -14.32
CA ASN A 149 -9.64 5.90 -14.89
C ASN A 149 -10.21 7.19 -15.48
N ARG A 150 -9.34 8.13 -15.91
CA ARG A 150 -9.80 9.32 -16.65
C ARG A 150 -10.19 8.92 -18.07
N SER A 151 -9.29 8.26 -18.76
CA SER A 151 -9.45 7.71 -20.10
C SER A 151 -8.68 6.40 -20.23
N SER A 152 -8.91 5.69 -21.31
CA SER A 152 -8.20 4.46 -21.70
C SER A 152 -6.69 4.69 -21.95
N GLN A 153 -6.26 5.93 -22.21
CA GLN A 153 -4.85 6.31 -22.31
C GLN A 153 -4.18 6.52 -20.95
N SER A 154 -4.96 6.83 -19.91
CA SER A 154 -4.47 7.01 -18.54
C SER A 154 -4.50 5.73 -17.70
N MET A 155 -4.93 4.63 -18.31
CA MET A 155 -5.10 3.32 -17.68
C MET A 155 -3.76 2.61 -17.59
N MET A 156 -3.20 2.52 -16.38
CA MET A 156 -1.97 1.77 -16.13
C MET A 156 -2.21 0.27 -16.35
N PHE A 157 -1.19 -0.45 -16.82
CA PHE A 157 -1.25 -1.89 -17.07
C PHE A 157 -2.34 -2.34 -18.05
N ARG A 158 -2.77 -1.46 -18.97
CA ARG A 158 -3.79 -1.79 -19.98
C ARG A 158 -3.46 -3.07 -20.75
N GLN A 159 -2.21 -3.21 -21.22
CA GLN A 159 -1.80 -4.40 -21.98
C GLN A 159 -1.77 -5.65 -21.08
N ALA A 160 -1.15 -5.56 -19.89
CA ALA A 160 -1.09 -6.69 -18.97
C ALA A 160 -2.50 -7.19 -18.54
N LEU A 161 -3.45 -6.27 -18.36
CA LEU A 161 -4.84 -6.62 -18.07
C LEU A 161 -5.55 -7.28 -19.27
N ALA A 162 -5.25 -6.84 -20.50
CA ALA A 162 -5.73 -7.51 -21.70
C ALA A 162 -5.17 -8.93 -21.82
N ASP A 163 -3.85 -9.09 -21.61
CA ASP A 163 -3.18 -10.40 -21.64
C ASP A 163 -3.75 -11.36 -20.59
N LEU A 164 -4.03 -10.86 -19.37
CA LEU A 164 -4.70 -11.64 -18.33
C LEU A 164 -6.13 -12.05 -18.73
N LYS A 165 -6.88 -11.15 -19.37
CA LYS A 165 -8.24 -11.44 -19.83
C LYS A 165 -8.24 -12.49 -20.94
N ASP A 166 -7.28 -12.41 -21.88
CA ASP A 166 -7.13 -13.39 -22.95
C ASP A 166 -6.70 -14.76 -22.43
N LYS A 167 -5.88 -14.79 -21.36
CA LYS A 167 -5.47 -16.02 -20.68
C LYS A 167 -6.61 -16.66 -19.86
N TYR A 168 -7.49 -15.85 -19.27
CA TYR A 168 -8.55 -16.29 -18.35
C TYR A 168 -9.94 -15.76 -18.74
N PRO A 169 -10.44 -16.02 -19.96
CA PRO A 169 -11.62 -15.34 -20.51
C PRO A 169 -12.93 -15.63 -19.76
N GLN A 170 -13.03 -16.79 -19.11
CA GLN A 170 -14.19 -17.20 -18.32
C GLN A 170 -14.06 -16.86 -16.83
N ARG A 171 -12.84 -16.54 -16.36
CA ARG A 171 -12.53 -16.39 -14.93
C ARG A 171 -12.17 -14.96 -14.53
N LEU A 172 -11.82 -14.10 -15.49
CA LEU A 172 -11.54 -12.68 -15.25
C LEU A 172 -12.57 -11.78 -15.94
N GLN A 173 -13.35 -11.07 -15.13
CA GLN A 173 -14.24 -10.01 -15.60
C GLN A 173 -13.60 -8.65 -15.34
N LEU A 174 -13.41 -7.86 -16.40
CA LEU A 174 -12.91 -6.48 -16.31
C LEU A 174 -14.02 -5.50 -16.65
N VAL A 175 -14.34 -4.62 -15.70
CA VAL A 175 -15.31 -3.52 -15.84
C VAL A 175 -14.53 -2.21 -15.77
N SER A 176 -14.27 -1.61 -16.93
CA SER A 176 -13.57 -0.31 -17.01
C SER A 176 -14.57 0.84 -16.97
N ILE A 177 -14.29 1.82 -16.11
CA ILE A 177 -15.10 3.02 -15.94
C ILE A 177 -14.22 4.24 -16.22
N PHE A 178 -14.67 5.12 -17.11
CA PHE A 178 -13.91 6.30 -17.52
C PHE A 178 -14.65 7.59 -17.20
N SER A 179 -13.97 8.52 -16.53
CA SER A 179 -14.54 9.80 -16.11
C SER A 179 -14.43 10.92 -17.13
N GLN A 180 -13.60 10.75 -18.18
CA GLN A 180 -13.31 11.75 -19.21
C GLN A 180 -13.31 11.15 -20.63
N GLU A 181 -13.72 9.89 -20.79
CA GLU A 181 -13.91 9.22 -22.08
C GLU A 181 -15.28 8.56 -22.05
N ARG A 182 -16.18 8.99 -22.94
CA ARG A 182 -17.54 8.45 -22.96
C ARG A 182 -17.56 7.20 -23.83
N LEU A 183 -17.97 6.09 -23.23
CA LEU A 183 -18.26 4.84 -23.92
C LEU A 183 -19.75 4.78 -24.28
N ASP A 184 -20.16 3.71 -24.97
CA ASP A 184 -21.54 3.49 -25.41
C ASP A 184 -22.56 3.29 -24.26
N SER A 185 -22.09 3.16 -23.02
CA SER A 185 -22.94 2.96 -21.84
C SER A 185 -22.68 4.03 -20.78
N ASP A 186 -23.73 4.73 -20.35
CA ASP A 186 -23.69 5.66 -19.22
C ASP A 186 -23.31 4.96 -17.90
N LEU A 187 -23.55 3.65 -17.81
CA LEU A 187 -23.10 2.84 -16.67
C LEU A 187 -21.57 2.82 -16.56
N LEU A 188 -20.85 2.87 -17.67
CA LEU A 188 -19.38 2.82 -17.73
C LEU A 188 -18.73 4.21 -17.80
N TYR A 189 -19.53 5.28 -17.77
CA TYR A 189 -19.05 6.67 -17.75
C TYR A 189 -19.15 7.29 -16.36
N GLY A 190 -18.16 8.11 -15.99
CA GLY A 190 -18.12 8.85 -14.72
C GLY A 190 -17.06 8.33 -13.75
N ARG A 191 -17.27 8.55 -12.46
CA ARG A 191 -16.39 8.08 -11.39
C ARG A 191 -16.99 6.84 -10.73
N ILE A 192 -16.14 6.10 -10.01
CA ILE A 192 -16.60 5.08 -9.07
C ILE A 192 -16.97 5.81 -7.79
N ASP A 193 -18.25 5.70 -7.42
CA ASP A 193 -18.87 6.20 -6.21
C ASP A 193 -20.00 5.24 -5.81
N GLY A 194 -20.71 5.54 -4.71
CA GLY A 194 -21.78 4.67 -4.23
C GLY A 194 -22.95 4.52 -5.20
N GLU A 195 -23.34 5.60 -5.90
CA GLU A 195 -24.41 5.55 -6.90
C GLU A 195 -24.04 4.63 -8.08
N LYS A 196 -22.80 4.74 -8.55
CA LYS A 196 -22.26 3.90 -9.61
C LYS A 196 -22.26 2.43 -9.22
N LEU A 197 -21.81 2.10 -8.01
CA LEU A 197 -21.81 0.73 -7.51
C LEU A 197 -23.22 0.18 -7.33
N GLN A 198 -24.18 0.99 -6.86
CA GLN A 198 -25.59 0.59 -6.81
C GLN A 198 -26.18 0.36 -8.21
N ALA A 199 -25.81 1.17 -9.21
CA ALA A 199 -26.25 0.99 -10.58
C ALA A 199 -25.69 -0.32 -11.17
N LEU A 200 -24.41 -0.63 -10.91
CA LEU A 200 -23.80 -1.92 -11.27
C LEU A 200 -24.49 -3.08 -10.56
N ALA A 201 -24.84 -2.92 -9.28
CA ALA A 201 -25.52 -3.94 -8.49
C ALA A 201 -26.88 -4.35 -9.08
N LYS A 202 -27.60 -3.38 -9.65
CA LYS A 202 -28.93 -3.59 -10.24
C LYS A 202 -28.89 -4.26 -11.61
N THR A 203 -27.75 -4.23 -12.30
CA THR A 203 -27.69 -4.52 -13.75
C THR A 203 -26.69 -5.60 -14.12
N LEU A 204 -25.48 -5.58 -13.54
CA LEU A 204 -24.34 -6.35 -14.04
C LEU A 204 -23.69 -7.24 -12.98
N ILE A 205 -23.67 -6.81 -11.72
CA ILE A 205 -22.83 -7.44 -10.68
C ILE A 205 -23.67 -7.77 -9.45
N ASN A 206 -23.70 -9.04 -9.02
CA ASN A 206 -24.23 -9.40 -7.72
C ASN A 206 -23.13 -9.36 -6.66
N PHE A 207 -23.00 -8.27 -5.92
CA PHE A 207 -21.92 -8.11 -4.93
C PHE A 207 -21.94 -9.14 -3.79
N ARG A 208 -23.08 -9.78 -3.51
CA ARG A 208 -23.20 -10.81 -2.46
C ARG A 208 -22.52 -12.13 -2.83
N GLN A 209 -22.12 -12.31 -4.09
CA GLN A 209 -21.46 -13.53 -4.55
C GLN A 209 -19.96 -13.55 -4.22
N TYR A 210 -19.36 -12.42 -3.87
CA TYR A 210 -17.93 -12.34 -3.62
C TYR A 210 -17.59 -12.71 -2.19
N ASP A 211 -16.55 -13.53 -2.02
CA ASP A 211 -16.01 -13.95 -0.73
C ASP A 211 -15.14 -12.86 -0.10
N GLU A 212 -14.37 -12.16 -0.95
CA GLU A 212 -13.43 -11.11 -0.54
C GLU A 212 -13.44 -9.95 -1.55
N ALA A 213 -13.33 -8.72 -1.06
CA ALA A 213 -13.22 -7.51 -1.84
C ALA A 213 -11.97 -6.72 -1.44
N PHE A 214 -11.17 -6.32 -2.42
CA PHE A 214 -9.99 -5.49 -2.24
C PHE A 214 -10.20 -4.13 -2.90
N ILE A 215 -9.95 -3.05 -2.17
CA ILE A 215 -10.23 -1.69 -2.63
C ILE A 215 -8.98 -0.82 -2.50
N CYS A 216 -8.58 -0.16 -3.59
CA CYS A 216 -7.46 0.78 -3.57
C CYS A 216 -7.65 1.91 -4.59
N GLY A 217 -7.56 3.16 -4.14
CA GLY A 217 -7.79 4.33 -4.99
C GLY A 217 -7.81 5.66 -4.22
N PRO A 218 -8.43 6.71 -4.76
CA PRO A 218 -8.69 7.95 -4.03
C PRO A 218 -9.57 7.73 -2.80
N SER A 219 -9.29 8.41 -1.68
CA SER A 219 -9.97 8.20 -0.39
C SER A 219 -11.49 8.24 -0.48
N ALA A 220 -12.06 9.27 -1.09
CA ALA A 220 -13.51 9.40 -1.23
C ALA A 220 -14.15 8.20 -1.96
N MET A 221 -13.49 7.69 -3.00
CA MET A 221 -13.96 6.52 -3.74
C MET A 221 -13.85 5.23 -2.91
N MET A 222 -12.82 5.10 -2.09
CA MET A 222 -12.68 3.94 -1.20
C MET A 222 -13.74 3.94 -0.10
N ASP A 223 -13.98 5.10 0.51
CA ASP A 223 -14.97 5.28 1.58
C ASP A 223 -16.40 4.99 1.06
N ASP A 224 -16.74 5.54 -0.10
CA ASP A 224 -18.02 5.29 -0.78
C ASP A 224 -18.19 3.81 -1.17
N ALA A 225 -17.12 3.19 -1.67
CA ALA A 225 -17.14 1.79 -2.08
C ALA A 225 -17.34 0.85 -0.89
N GLU A 226 -16.60 1.04 0.20
CA GLU A 226 -16.75 0.26 1.42
C GLU A 226 -18.17 0.37 1.99
N ALA A 227 -18.68 1.59 2.16
CA ALA A 227 -20.03 1.83 2.67
C ALA A 227 -21.10 1.16 1.78
N THR A 228 -20.94 1.25 0.46
CA THR A 228 -21.90 0.69 -0.49
C THR A 228 -21.85 -0.82 -0.53
N LEU A 229 -20.67 -1.45 -0.48
CA LEU A 229 -20.56 -2.92 -0.43
C LEU A 229 -21.19 -3.49 0.84
N LYS A 230 -20.96 -2.84 2.00
CA LYS A 230 -21.63 -3.20 3.27
C LYS A 230 -23.15 -3.10 3.13
N ALA A 231 -23.66 -1.99 2.57
CA ALA A 231 -25.10 -1.80 2.35
C ALA A 231 -25.70 -2.83 1.36
N LEU A 232 -24.93 -3.31 0.39
CA LEU A 232 -25.34 -4.34 -0.57
C LEU A 232 -25.24 -5.77 -0.02
N GLY A 233 -24.71 -5.93 1.21
CA GLY A 233 -24.73 -7.17 1.97
C GLY A 233 -23.40 -7.93 2.04
N MET A 234 -22.29 -7.30 1.65
CA MET A 234 -20.97 -7.90 1.83
C MET A 234 -20.53 -7.77 3.31
N PRO A 235 -20.02 -8.84 3.95
CA PRO A 235 -19.52 -8.78 5.32
C PRO A 235 -18.35 -7.81 5.45
N GLU A 236 -18.32 -7.01 6.51
CA GLU A 236 -17.24 -6.03 6.76
C GLU A 236 -15.85 -6.67 6.79
N LYS A 237 -15.71 -7.83 7.43
CA LYS A 237 -14.46 -8.60 7.50
C LYS A 237 -13.93 -9.09 6.14
N SER A 238 -14.77 -9.05 5.11
CA SER A 238 -14.45 -9.49 3.74
C SER A 238 -14.07 -8.30 2.86
N ILE A 239 -14.02 -7.07 3.39
CA ILE A 239 -13.70 -5.86 2.65
C ILE A 239 -12.37 -5.31 3.15
N HIS A 240 -11.36 -5.32 2.28
CA HIS A 240 -9.98 -4.94 2.58
C HIS A 240 -9.62 -3.67 1.82
N LEU A 241 -9.06 -2.68 2.52
CA LEU A 241 -8.70 -1.39 1.93
C LEU A 241 -7.19 -1.14 1.99
N GLU A 242 -6.61 -0.56 0.94
CA GLU A 242 -5.23 -0.04 0.96
C GLU A 242 -5.20 1.43 0.54
N ARG A 243 -4.61 2.28 1.39
CA ARG A 243 -4.50 3.74 1.15
C ARG A 243 -3.06 4.13 0.83
N PHE A 244 -2.83 4.89 -0.25
CA PHE A 244 -1.48 5.29 -0.67
C PHE A 244 -1.03 6.66 -0.17
N ASN A 245 -1.97 7.58 0.07
CA ASN A 245 -1.63 8.95 0.42
C ASN A 245 -2.66 9.54 1.38
N THR A 246 -2.16 10.18 2.44
CA THR A 246 -2.93 11.01 3.39
C THR A 246 -2.49 12.47 3.38
N SER A 247 -1.59 12.86 2.47
CA SER A 247 -1.10 14.25 2.35
C SER A 247 -2.28 15.21 2.20
N GLY A 248 -2.42 16.12 3.17
CA GLY A 248 -3.52 17.09 3.23
C GLY A 248 -4.60 16.78 4.27
N ILE A 249 -4.58 15.61 4.91
CA ILE A 249 -5.46 15.31 6.04
C ILE A 249 -4.73 15.71 7.33
N THR A 250 -5.04 16.90 7.85
CA THR A 250 -4.65 17.28 9.21
C THR A 250 -5.52 16.53 10.20
N VAL A 251 -5.05 15.39 10.68
CA VAL A 251 -5.76 14.65 11.73
C VAL A 251 -5.48 15.35 13.06
N LYS A 252 -6.55 15.84 13.69
CA LYS A 252 -6.47 16.41 15.04
C LYS A 252 -6.27 15.27 16.03
N ARG A 253 -5.24 15.39 16.89
CA ARG A 253 -5.05 14.45 18.00
C ARG A 253 -6.27 14.46 18.91
N ALA A 254 -6.64 13.29 19.43
CA ALA A 254 -7.75 13.16 20.37
C ALA A 254 -7.44 13.85 21.71
N VAL A 255 -6.16 13.96 22.05
CA VAL A 255 -5.68 14.54 23.30
C VAL A 255 -4.63 15.61 23.01
N HIS A 256 -4.67 16.72 23.76
CA HIS A 256 -3.55 17.66 23.81
C HIS A 256 -2.39 17.00 24.57
N VAL A 257 -1.42 16.46 23.83
CA VAL A 257 -0.23 15.84 24.41
C VAL A 257 0.87 16.88 24.57
N GLN A 258 1.27 17.19 25.80
CA GLN A 258 2.49 17.93 26.10
C GLN A 258 3.68 16.96 26.08
N ALA A 259 4.23 16.73 24.89
CA ALA A 259 5.31 15.76 24.68
C ALA A 259 6.71 16.36 24.89
N GLU A 260 6.83 17.68 24.93
CA GLU A 260 8.12 18.36 25.10
C GLU A 260 8.82 17.94 26.40
N GLY A 261 10.10 17.58 26.30
CA GLY A 261 10.92 17.12 27.42
C GLY A 261 10.62 15.68 27.86
N GLN A 262 9.61 15.01 27.29
CA GLN A 262 9.36 13.61 27.56
C GLN A 262 10.45 12.73 26.94
N LYS A 263 10.77 11.64 27.64
CA LYS A 263 11.76 10.66 27.22
C LYS A 263 11.08 9.36 26.81
N VAL A 264 11.56 8.78 25.72
CA VAL A 264 11.08 7.48 25.21
C VAL A 264 12.28 6.58 24.99
N THR A 265 12.20 5.32 25.41
CA THR A 265 13.21 4.32 25.04
C THR A 265 12.78 3.63 23.77
N VAL A 266 13.64 3.66 22.76
CA VAL A 266 13.46 2.95 21.49
C VAL A 266 14.39 1.76 21.46
N ARG A 267 13.83 0.55 21.32
CA ARG A 267 14.54 -0.70 21.11
C ARG A 267 14.55 -1.05 19.62
N GLN A 268 15.74 -1.28 19.08
CA GLN A 268 15.95 -1.73 17.70
C GLN A 268 17.25 -2.53 17.61
N ASP A 269 17.21 -3.66 16.89
CA ASP A 269 18.30 -4.62 16.74
C ASP A 269 18.93 -5.01 18.09
N GLY A 270 18.08 -5.19 19.11
CA GLY A 270 18.46 -5.55 20.48
C GLY A 270 19.12 -4.44 21.28
N ARG A 271 19.16 -3.20 20.78
CA ARG A 271 19.77 -2.04 21.44
C ARG A 271 18.71 -1.04 21.87
N ASP A 272 18.84 -0.56 23.11
CA ASP A 272 17.99 0.49 23.65
C ASP A 272 18.67 1.85 23.46
N ARG A 273 17.91 2.83 22.97
CA ARG A 273 18.31 4.24 22.95
C ARG A 273 17.20 5.09 23.56
N GLU A 274 17.56 5.93 24.51
CA GLU A 274 16.68 6.99 25.00
C GLU A 274 16.68 8.17 24.03
N ILE A 275 15.49 8.64 23.65
CA ILE A 275 15.28 9.85 22.85
C ILE A 275 14.47 10.85 23.68
N THR A 276 14.73 12.14 23.47
CA THR A 276 13.94 13.22 24.07
C THR A 276 13.14 13.98 23.02
N LEU A 277 11.84 14.17 23.26
CA LEU A 277 10.95 14.90 22.37
C LEU A 277 11.05 16.42 22.61
N THR A 278 10.97 17.21 21.54
CA THR A 278 10.87 18.68 21.58
C THR A 278 9.51 19.15 21.08
N ALA A 279 9.22 20.45 21.20
CA ALA A 279 7.98 21.03 20.70
C ALA A 279 7.78 20.87 19.17
N ASP A 280 8.87 20.70 18.42
CA ASP A 280 8.86 20.55 16.96
C ASP A 280 8.63 19.09 16.49
N ASP A 281 8.71 18.12 17.41
CA ASP A 281 8.50 16.71 17.03
C ASP A 281 7.01 16.39 17.00
N GLU A 282 6.52 15.98 15.83
CA GLU A 282 5.12 15.56 15.68
C GLU A 282 4.91 14.08 16.04
N SER A 283 5.97 13.32 16.30
CA SER A 283 5.88 11.91 16.63
C SER A 283 7.15 11.37 17.32
N ILE A 284 7.02 10.20 17.95
CA ILE A 284 8.16 9.42 18.47
C ILE A 284 9.18 9.15 17.36
N LEU A 285 8.72 8.87 16.14
CA LEU A 285 9.62 8.69 15.00
C LEU A 285 10.40 9.97 14.68
N ASP A 286 9.76 11.13 14.63
CA ASP A 286 10.45 12.38 14.29
C ASP A 286 11.55 12.73 15.30
N ALA A 287 11.24 12.59 16.60
CA ALA A 287 12.21 12.77 17.68
C ALA A 287 13.40 11.81 17.54
N ALA A 288 13.14 10.55 17.17
CA ALA A 288 14.17 9.56 16.96
C ALA A 288 15.06 9.92 15.76
N LEU A 289 14.46 10.22 14.60
CA LEU A 289 15.19 10.56 13.37
C LEU A 289 16.06 11.81 13.56
N ARG A 290 15.55 12.84 14.24
CA ARG A 290 16.29 14.06 14.60
C ARG A 290 17.53 13.75 15.46
N GLN A 291 17.47 12.71 16.28
CA GLN A 291 18.56 12.22 17.12
C GLN A 291 19.39 11.11 16.45
N GLY A 292 19.35 11.01 15.12
CA GLY A 292 20.18 10.10 14.34
C GLY A 292 19.73 8.64 14.39
N ALA A 293 18.45 8.38 14.64
CA ALA A 293 17.88 7.04 14.51
C ALA A 293 17.75 6.62 13.06
N ASP A 294 18.17 5.41 12.73
CA ASP A 294 17.78 4.76 11.46
C ASP A 294 16.67 3.75 11.70
N LEU A 295 15.49 4.28 12.03
CA LEU A 295 14.29 3.46 12.21
C LEU A 295 13.65 3.13 10.87
N PRO A 296 12.88 2.03 10.77
CA PRO A 296 12.06 1.80 9.59
C PRO A 296 10.95 2.84 9.49
N TYR A 297 10.91 3.56 8.36
CA TYR A 297 9.77 4.40 8.00
C TYR A 297 9.72 4.65 6.50
N ALA A 298 8.56 5.13 6.02
CA ALA A 298 8.41 5.61 4.66
C ALA A 298 7.39 6.76 4.55
N CYS A 299 6.10 6.48 4.78
CA CYS A 299 5.05 7.46 4.47
C CYS A 299 4.91 8.61 5.47
N LYS A 300 5.26 8.38 6.75
CA LYS A 300 4.97 9.27 7.90
C LYS A 300 3.50 9.70 8.06
N GLY A 301 2.57 9.10 7.31
CA GLY A 301 1.15 9.47 7.29
C GLY A 301 0.20 8.37 7.77
N GLY A 302 0.71 7.35 8.45
CA GLY A 302 -0.12 6.28 9.04
C GLY A 302 -0.67 5.24 8.07
N VAL A 303 -0.13 5.13 6.84
CA VAL A 303 -0.69 4.27 5.77
C VAL A 303 0.18 3.09 5.32
N CYS A 304 1.48 3.08 5.62
CA CYS A 304 2.38 2.02 5.13
C CYS A 304 2.76 0.95 6.16
N ALA A 305 2.44 1.16 7.45
CA ALA A 305 2.88 0.34 8.58
C ALA A 305 4.40 0.08 8.73
N THR A 306 5.28 0.64 7.88
CA THR A 306 6.74 0.44 8.00
C THR A 306 7.29 0.82 9.37
N CYS A 307 6.74 1.87 9.99
CA CYS A 307 7.15 2.37 11.31
C CYS A 307 6.47 1.65 12.49
N LYS A 308 5.82 0.51 12.24
CA LYS A 308 5.15 -0.31 13.26
C LYS A 308 6.15 -0.75 14.32
N CYS A 309 5.78 -0.53 15.57
CA CYS A 309 6.52 -0.99 16.74
C CYS A 309 5.54 -1.42 17.83
N LYS A 310 6.02 -2.16 18.82
CA LYS A 310 5.22 -2.60 19.97
C LYS A 310 5.52 -1.73 21.18
N VAL A 311 4.48 -1.26 21.87
CA VAL A 311 4.63 -0.61 23.17
C VAL A 311 4.88 -1.70 24.22
N LEU A 312 6.09 -1.75 24.78
CA LEU A 312 6.45 -2.69 25.84
C LEU A 312 6.08 -2.15 27.23
N ARG A 313 6.06 -0.83 27.38
CA ARG A 313 5.76 -0.13 28.63
C ARG A 313 5.23 1.27 28.32
N GLY A 314 4.41 1.81 29.20
CA GLY A 314 3.81 3.13 29.10
C GLY A 314 2.60 3.19 28.17
N LYS A 315 2.16 4.40 27.83
CA LYS A 315 1.03 4.64 26.91
C LYS A 315 1.40 5.67 25.86
N VAL A 316 0.83 5.54 24.67
CA VAL A 316 0.97 6.52 23.58
C VAL A 316 -0.40 6.93 23.06
N ASP A 317 -0.49 8.15 22.54
CA ASP A 317 -1.60 8.63 21.72
C ASP A 317 -1.22 8.51 20.26
N MET A 318 -2.01 7.78 19.47
CA MET A 318 -1.77 7.60 18.04
C MET A 318 -2.78 8.42 17.24
N ALA A 319 -2.30 9.42 16.50
CA ALA A 319 -3.14 10.36 15.76
C ALA A 319 -3.98 9.66 14.69
N THR A 320 -3.36 8.78 13.89
CA THR A 320 -4.00 8.14 12.75
C THR A 320 -3.54 6.69 12.61
N ASN A 321 -4.45 5.81 12.21
CA ASN A 321 -4.14 4.45 11.81
C ASN A 321 -5.00 4.02 10.62
N TYR A 322 -4.36 3.71 9.50
CA TYR A 322 -4.99 3.12 8.32
C TYR A 322 -4.36 1.78 7.92
N SER A 323 -3.53 1.19 8.78
CA SER A 323 -2.73 0.02 8.40
C SER A 323 -2.70 -1.11 9.42
N LEU A 324 -2.94 -0.82 10.69
CA LEU A 324 -2.95 -1.83 11.75
C LEU A 324 -4.36 -2.32 11.99
N GLU A 325 -4.52 -3.63 12.06
CA GLU A 325 -5.78 -4.28 12.37
C GLU A 325 -6.12 -4.18 13.88
N PRO A 326 -7.41 -4.34 14.26
CA PRO A 326 -7.83 -4.23 15.66
C PRO A 326 -7.11 -5.19 16.62
N ASP A 327 -6.76 -6.39 16.17
CA ASP A 327 -6.02 -7.39 16.94
C ASP A 327 -4.55 -6.99 17.14
N GLU A 328 -3.92 -6.37 16.14
CA GLU A 328 -2.58 -5.79 16.29
C GLU A 328 -2.57 -4.65 17.31
N LEU A 329 -3.55 -3.76 17.26
CA LEU A 329 -3.71 -2.69 18.26
C LEU A 329 -3.89 -3.27 19.66
N ALA A 330 -4.74 -4.29 19.80
CA ALA A 330 -4.97 -5.00 21.07
C ALA A 330 -3.70 -5.70 21.57
N ALA A 331 -2.84 -6.19 20.67
CA ALA A 331 -1.54 -6.77 20.99
C ALA A 331 -0.46 -5.73 21.35
N GLY A 332 -0.79 -4.44 21.32
CA GLY A 332 0.08 -3.32 21.71
C GLY A 332 0.93 -2.75 20.57
N TYR A 333 0.61 -3.06 19.31
CA TYR A 333 1.28 -2.45 18.16
C TYR A 333 0.75 -1.04 17.88
N VAL A 334 1.67 -0.15 17.52
CA VAL A 334 1.39 1.25 17.18
C VAL A 334 2.25 1.70 16.00
N LEU A 335 1.88 2.81 15.37
CA LEU A 335 2.66 3.46 14.32
C LEU A 335 3.47 4.60 14.94
N SER A 336 4.78 4.39 15.12
CA SER A 336 5.65 5.40 15.76
C SER A 336 5.65 6.77 15.07
N CYS A 337 5.35 6.84 13.77
CA CYS A 337 5.21 8.10 13.03
C CYS A 337 3.92 8.85 13.30
N GLN A 338 2.97 8.25 14.02
CA GLN A 338 1.70 8.85 14.41
C GLN A 338 1.54 8.89 15.93
N SER A 339 2.51 8.37 16.69
CA SER A 339 2.42 8.22 18.14
C SER A 339 3.18 9.31 18.90
N LEU A 340 2.57 9.84 19.96
CA LEU A 340 3.25 10.63 21.00
C LEU A 340 3.10 9.94 22.37
N PRO A 341 4.09 10.04 23.26
CA PRO A 341 4.02 9.48 24.60
C PRO A 341 2.95 10.19 25.46
N LEU A 342 2.17 9.40 26.20
CA LEU A 342 1.22 9.86 27.23
C LEU A 342 1.77 9.68 28.64
N THR A 343 2.79 8.83 28.83
CA THR A 343 3.46 8.58 30.11
C THR A 343 4.98 8.75 29.96
N ALA A 344 5.65 9.01 31.08
CA ALA A 344 7.10 9.27 31.09
C ALA A 344 7.98 8.01 30.93
N ASP A 345 7.39 6.81 30.94
CA ASP A 345 8.09 5.53 30.96
C ASP A 345 7.87 4.69 29.69
N VAL A 346 7.60 5.36 28.57
CA VAL A 346 7.30 4.68 27.29
C VAL A 346 8.53 3.98 26.74
N ILE A 347 8.36 2.69 26.44
CA ILE A 347 9.34 1.87 25.72
C ILE A 347 8.66 1.29 24.49
N VAL A 348 9.23 1.57 23.31
CA VAL A 348 8.78 1.02 22.03
C VAL A 348 9.82 0.08 21.44
N ASP A 349 9.37 -1.03 20.88
CA ASP A 349 10.22 -2.10 20.34
C ASP A 349 9.92 -2.33 18.86
N PHE A 350 10.92 -2.10 18.02
CA PHE A 350 10.88 -2.32 16.57
C PHE A 350 11.30 -3.74 16.18
N ASP A 351 11.79 -4.54 17.11
CA ASP A 351 12.19 -5.94 16.89
C ASP A 351 11.04 -6.92 17.14
N ALA A 352 9.99 -6.46 17.82
CA ALA A 352 8.80 -7.24 18.09
C ALA A 352 8.17 -7.75 16.78
N LYS A 353 8.24 -9.07 16.55
CA LYS A 353 7.60 -9.71 15.42
C LYS A 353 6.09 -9.80 15.67
N GLY A 354 5.31 -9.24 14.74
CA GLY A 354 3.85 -9.42 14.67
C GLY A 354 3.48 -10.91 14.66
N MET A 355 2.27 -11.22 15.13
CA MET A 355 1.71 -12.57 15.05
C MET A 355 1.71 -12.99 13.56
N ALA A 356 2.26 -14.17 13.29
CA ALA A 356 2.40 -14.74 11.95
C ALA A 356 1.06 -15.25 11.42
#